data_AF-A0A7W0FYH0-F1
#
_entry.id   AF-A0A7W0FYH0-F1
#
_cell.length_a   1.000
_cell.length_b   1.000
_cell.length_c   1.000
_cell.angle_alpha   90.00
_cell.angle_beta   90.00
_cell.angle_gamma   90.00
#
_symmetry.space_group_name_H-M   'P 1'
#
loop_
_entity.id
_entity.type
_entity.pdbx_description
1 polymer ?
#
loop_
_entity_poly.entity_id
_entity_poly.type
_entity_poly.pdbx_seq_one_letter_code
_entity_poly.pdbx_strand_id
1 'polypeptide(L)'
;MDIFAPGSSILSSWYTSTTATATLSGTSMASPHVAGVAALYKQANASASPATIRNALVNNSTTNRISNVGTGSPNRLLYSLFF
;
A
#
# COMPACT_ATOMS: atom_id res chain seq x y z
N MET A 1 0.64 11.86 -6.08
CA MET A 1 0.18 10.48 -5.84
C MET A 1 1.16 9.54 -6.51
N ASP A 2 1.66 8.53 -5.80
CA ASP A 2 2.71 7.62 -6.30
C ASP A 2 2.15 6.24 -6.67
N ILE A 3 1.25 5.71 -5.86
CA ILE A 3 0.70 4.36 -6.00
C ILE A 3 -0.66 4.26 -5.30
N PHE A 4 -1.57 3.44 -5.85
CA PHE A 4 -2.83 3.07 -5.22
C PHE A 4 -2.68 1.77 -4.43
N ALA A 5 -3.49 1.59 -3.40
CA ALA A 5 -3.59 0.35 -2.63
C ALA A 5 -5.04 0.15 -2.15
N PRO A 6 -5.42 -1.06 -1.71
CA PRO A 6 -6.76 -1.33 -1.20
C PRO A 6 -7.12 -0.41 -0.03
N GLY A 7 -8.17 0.38 -0.18
CA GLY A 7 -8.60 1.35 0.84
C GLY A 7 -10.11 1.43 1.04
N SER A 8 -10.92 0.61 0.37
CA SER A 8 -12.37 0.57 0.56
C SER A 8 -12.76 -0.76 1.20
N SER A 9 -13.62 -0.71 2.21
CA SER A 9 -14.13 -1.90 2.92
C SER A 9 -13.01 -2.79 3.46
N ILE A 10 -12.04 -2.17 4.13
CA ILE A 10 -10.89 -2.86 4.72
C ILE A 10 -11.22 -3.25 6.15
N LEU A 11 -11.25 -4.55 6.41
CA LEU A 11 -11.38 -5.13 7.75
C LEU A 11 -10.04 -5.03 8.49
N SER A 12 -10.05 -4.51 9.71
CA SER A 12 -8.88 -4.51 10.59
C SER A 12 -9.30 -4.50 12.08
N SER A 13 -8.32 -4.53 12.98
CA SER A 13 -8.51 -4.43 14.43
C SER A 13 -9.18 -3.11 14.83
N TRP A 14 -9.94 -3.13 15.93
CA TRP A 14 -10.63 -1.96 16.45
C TRP A 14 -10.44 -1.79 17.96
N TYR A 15 -10.55 -0.55 18.46
CA TYR A 15 -10.13 -0.19 19.82
C TYR A 15 -11.10 -0.64 20.94
N THR A 16 -12.30 -1.14 20.60
CA THR A 16 -13.37 -1.39 21.57
C THR A 16 -13.21 -2.68 22.38
N SER A 17 -12.35 -3.62 21.95
CA SER A 17 -11.92 -4.78 22.75
C SER A 17 -10.67 -5.42 22.15
N THR A 18 -10.06 -6.38 22.84
CA THR A 18 -8.87 -7.13 22.37
C THR A 18 -9.13 -8.05 21.19
N THR A 19 -10.39 -8.29 20.83
CA THR A 19 -10.80 -9.12 19.69
C THR A 19 -11.67 -8.34 18.70
N ALA A 20 -11.86 -7.03 18.92
CA ALA A 20 -12.76 -6.23 18.11
C ALA A 20 -12.15 -5.97 16.74
N THR A 21 -13.02 -5.90 15.74
CA THR A 21 -12.69 -5.55 14.36
C THR A 21 -13.66 -4.50 13.85
N ALA A 22 -13.21 -3.69 12.89
CA ALA A 22 -14.05 -2.77 12.15
C ALA A 22 -13.69 -2.81 10.66
N THR A 23 -14.69 -2.60 9.81
CA THR A 23 -14.49 -2.43 8.37
C THR A 23 -14.63 -0.96 8.03
N LEU A 24 -13.56 -0.34 7.55
CA LEU A 24 -13.51 1.08 7.23
C LEU A 24 -13.06 1.33 5.80
N SER A 25 -13.33 2.54 5.32
CA SER A 25 -12.97 3.00 3.98
C SER A 25 -12.26 4.35 4.06
N GLY A 26 -11.18 4.50 3.30
CA GLY A 26 -10.44 5.74 3.15
C GLY A 26 -9.03 5.51 2.64
N THR A 27 -8.38 6.57 2.15
CA THR A 27 -6.93 6.55 1.86
C THR A 27 -6.11 6.20 3.10
N SER A 28 -6.64 6.49 4.29
CA SER A 28 -6.07 6.05 5.57
C SER A 28 -5.96 4.53 5.71
N MET A 29 -6.81 3.76 5.02
CA MET A 29 -6.75 2.29 5.00
C MET A 29 -5.87 1.77 3.85
N ALA A 30 -5.67 2.55 2.80
CA ALA A 30 -4.71 2.25 1.73
C ALA A 30 -3.25 2.42 2.19
N SER A 31 -2.95 3.51 2.91
CA SER A 31 -1.59 3.81 3.40
C SER A 31 -0.93 2.67 4.19
N PRO A 32 -1.58 1.98 5.16
CA PRO A 32 -0.93 0.90 5.91
C PRO A 32 -0.57 -0.32 5.05
N HIS A 33 -1.27 -0.58 3.94
CA HIS A 33 -0.85 -1.61 2.99
C HIS A 33 0.51 -1.26 2.36
N VAL A 34 0.68 -0.01 1.91
CA VAL A 34 1.94 0.49 1.34
C VAL A 34 3.04 0.46 2.38
N ALA A 35 2.75 0.89 3.61
CA ALA A 35 3.71 0.85 4.73
C ALA A 35 4.16 -0.59 5.07
N GLY A 36 3.23 -1.55 5.07
CA GLY A 36 3.55 -2.96 5.29
C GLY A 36 4.48 -3.52 4.21
N VAL A 37 4.21 -3.25 2.93
CA VAL A 37 5.10 -3.69 1.83
C VAL A 37 6.46 -2.99 1.88
N ALA A 38 6.49 -1.70 2.25
CA ALA A 38 7.75 -0.99 2.48
C ALA A 38 8.57 -1.62 3.62
N ALA A 39 7.92 -2.06 4.69
CA ALA A 39 8.56 -2.78 5.79
C ALA A 39 9.13 -4.14 5.35
N LEU A 40 8.39 -4.92 4.56
CA LEU A 40 8.87 -6.18 3.98
C LEU A 40 10.11 -5.96 3.10
N TYR A 41 10.05 -4.96 2.21
CA TYR A 41 11.19 -4.61 1.37
C TYR A 41 12.40 -4.19 2.22
N LYS A 42 12.19 -3.35 3.25
CA LYS A 42 13.24 -2.89 4.17
C LYS A 42 13.83 -4.04 5.01
N GLN A 43 13.03 -5.03 5.37
CA GLN A 43 13.50 -6.23 6.06
C GLN A 43 14.48 -7.01 5.18
N ALA A 44 14.15 -7.23 3.90
CA ALA A 44 15.04 -7.89 2.95
C ALA A 44 16.26 -7.01 2.56
N ASN A 45 16.10 -5.69 2.61
CA ASN A 45 17.10 -4.71 2.17
C ASN A 45 17.40 -3.69 3.29
N ALA A 46 18.02 -4.14 4.38
CA ALA A 46 18.16 -3.37 5.62
C ALA A 46 18.83 -2.00 5.46
N SER A 47 19.72 -1.81 4.48
CA SER A 47 20.40 -0.54 4.20
C SER A 47 19.65 0.37 3.22
N ALA A 48 18.54 -0.07 2.61
CA ALA A 48 17.83 0.69 1.60
C ALA A 48 17.35 2.05 2.14
N SER A 49 17.63 3.12 1.39
CA SER A 49 17.15 4.46 1.70
C SER A 49 15.64 4.58 1.46
N PRO A 50 14.94 5.58 2.04
CA PRO A 50 13.54 5.84 1.73
C PRO A 50 13.27 6.02 0.23
N ALA A 51 14.18 6.69 -0.50
CA ALA A 51 14.06 6.86 -1.95
C ALA A 51 14.16 5.51 -2.69
N THR A 52 15.09 4.64 -2.29
CA THR A 52 15.24 3.29 -2.83
C THR A 52 13.96 2.48 -2.62
N ILE A 53 13.39 2.52 -1.40
CA ILE A 53 12.15 1.80 -1.06
C ILE A 53 11.00 2.32 -1.93
N ARG A 54 10.79 3.63 -1.98
CA ARG A 54 9.73 4.26 -2.80
C ARG A 54 9.84 3.85 -4.27
N ASN A 55 11.05 3.88 -4.84
CA ASN A 55 11.27 3.49 -6.23
C ASN A 55 10.99 2.00 -6.45
N ALA A 56 11.41 1.12 -5.53
CA ALA A 56 11.14 -0.31 -5.63
C ALA A 56 9.63 -0.61 -5.63
N LEU A 57 8.86 0.04 -4.74
CA LEU A 57 7.41 -0.10 -4.67
C LEU A 57 6.72 0.39 -5.95
N VAL A 58 7.11 1.55 -6.48
CA VAL A 58 6.53 2.12 -7.70
C VAL A 58 6.88 1.28 -8.93
N ASN A 59 8.13 0.84 -9.06
CA ASN A 59 8.60 0.11 -10.23
C ASN A 59 8.02 -1.31 -10.32
N ASN A 60 7.78 -1.96 -9.19
CA ASN A 60 7.22 -3.32 -9.12
C ASN A 60 5.69 -3.33 -8.94
N SER A 61 5.03 -2.18 -9.01
CA SER A 61 3.57 -2.08 -8.97
C SER A 61 2.91 -2.80 -10.15
N THR A 62 1.72 -3.33 -9.93
CA THR A 62 0.86 -3.82 -11.02
C THR A 62 0.31 -2.62 -11.79
N THR A 63 0.57 -2.55 -13.09
CA THR A 63 0.19 -1.40 -13.92
C THR A 63 -1.15 -1.62 -14.65
N ASN A 64 -1.86 -0.53 -14.92
CA ASN A 64 -3.03 -0.49 -15.81
C ASN A 64 -4.18 -1.44 -15.42
N ARG A 65 -4.40 -1.64 -14.11
CA ARG A 65 -5.49 -2.47 -13.59
C ARG A 65 -6.60 -1.69 -12.89
N ILE A 66 -6.42 -0.39 -12.69
CA ILE A 66 -7.40 0.45 -12.00
C ILE A 66 -8.16 1.27 -13.04
N SER A 67 -9.49 1.18 -13.01
CA SER A 67 -10.38 2.05 -13.79
C SER A 67 -10.57 3.40 -13.09
N ASN A 68 -10.84 4.47 -13.85
CA ASN A 68 -11.21 5.79 -13.31
C ASN A 68 -10.19 6.38 -12.32
N VAL A 69 -8.88 6.22 -12.57
CA VAL A 69 -7.80 6.73 -11.70
C VAL A 69 -7.72 8.26 -11.60
N GLY A 70 -8.44 8.98 -12.47
CA GLY A 70 -8.38 10.43 -12.58
C GLY A 70 -7.19 10.92 -13.43
N THR A 71 -7.36 12.08 -14.04
CA THR A 71 -6.34 12.69 -14.91
C THR A 71 -5.07 12.99 -14.12
N GLY A 72 -3.91 12.55 -14.63
CA GLY A 72 -2.60 12.79 -14.02
C GLY A 72 -2.20 11.80 -12.92
N SER A 73 -3.09 10.91 -12.48
CA SER A 73 -2.75 9.87 -11.51
C SER A 73 -1.99 8.70 -12.17
N PRO A 74 -0.95 8.14 -11.52
CA PRO A 74 -0.30 6.93 -12.04
C PRO A 74 -1.23 5.72 -11.91
N ASN A 75 -1.46 4.98 -12.99
CA ASN A 75 -2.22 3.72 -12.94
C ASN A 75 -1.34 2.58 -12.42
N ARG A 76 -1.06 2.62 -11.11
CA ARG A 76 -0.16 1.73 -10.39
C ARG A 76 -0.84 1.22 -9.13
N LEU A 77 -1.02 -0.09 -9.04
CA LEU A 77 -1.55 -0.79 -7.88
C LEU A 77 -0.42 -1.46 -7.12
N LEU A 78 -0.38 -1.29 -5.80
CA LEU A 78 0.57 -1.94 -4.90
C LEU A 78 0.59 -3.46 -5.13
N TYR A 79 1.80 -4.00 -5.24
CA TYR A 79 2.09 -5.43 -5.35
C TYR A 79 3.14 -5.77 -4.28
N SER A 80 3.16 -7.00 -3.75
CA SER A 80 3.97 -7.34 -2.57
C SER A 80 5.07 -8.39 -2.81
N LEU A 81 5.12 -9.08 -3.95
CA LEU A 81 6.03 -10.22 -4.15
C LEU A 81 7.16 -9.87 -5.12
N PHE A 82 8.12 -9.02 -4.69
CA PHE A 82 9.17 -8.49 -5.57
C PHE A 82 10.53 -8.21 -4.90
N PHE A 83 10.79 -8.77 -3.71
CA PHE A 83 12.01 -8.54 -2.92
C PHE A 83 12.78 -9.84 -2.65
#